data_AF-A0A368CYF0-F1
#
_entry.id   AF-A0A368CYF0-F1
#
_cell.length_a   1.000
_cell.length_b   1.000
_cell.length_c   1.000
_cell.angle_alpha   90.00
_cell.angle_beta   90.00
_cell.angle_gamma   90.00
#
_symmetry.space_group_name_H-M   'P 1'
#
loop_
_entity.id
_entity.type
_entity.pdbx_description
1 polymer ?
#
loop_
_entity_poly.entity_id
_entity_poly.type
_entity_poly.pdbx_seq_one_letter_code
_entity_poly.pdbx_strand_id
1 'polypeptide(L)'
;MMKGIGTIKKIKENQQRITASGEHADLQLVRYSDYVLRVTARQQRVQNPTSKANPYAVIQSEDNRGALSFEKQGNHYQISGMKFRVQMEIDNGRLTFSTLD
;
A
#
# COMPACT_ATOMS: atom_id res chain seq x y z
N MET A 1 -5.23 -22.90 -1.39
CA MET A 1 -5.59 -21.76 -0.51
C MET A 1 -5.00 -20.49 -1.11
N MET A 2 -5.80 -19.47 -1.42
CA MET A 2 -5.26 -18.19 -1.90
C MET A 2 -4.53 -17.46 -0.77
N LYS A 3 -3.30 -17.00 -1.00
CA LYS A 3 -2.52 -16.18 -0.07
C LYS A 3 -2.39 -14.77 -0.64
N GLY A 4 -3.00 -13.78 0.03
CA GLY A 4 -2.79 -12.35 -0.27
C GLY A 4 -3.14 -11.92 -1.69
N ILE A 5 -2.36 -10.99 -2.25
CA ILE A 5 -2.56 -10.44 -3.60
C ILE A 5 -1.91 -11.30 -4.70
N GLY A 6 -1.24 -12.40 -4.33
CA GLY A 6 -0.35 -13.19 -5.19
C GLY A 6 1.04 -12.56 -5.33
N THR A 7 1.90 -13.20 -6.12
CA THR A 7 3.28 -12.71 -6.32
C THR A 7 3.27 -11.35 -7.01
N ILE A 8 4.01 -10.38 -6.48
CA ILE A 8 4.09 -9.03 -7.05
C ILE A 8 4.77 -9.09 -8.42
N LYS A 9 4.07 -8.62 -9.46
CA LYS A 9 4.57 -8.58 -10.85
C LYS A 9 5.03 -7.19 -11.27
N LYS A 10 4.46 -6.15 -10.68
CA LYS A 10 4.75 -4.76 -11.07
C LYS A 10 4.60 -3.82 -9.88
N ILE A 11 5.51 -2.85 -9.80
CA ILE A 11 5.43 -1.72 -8.89
C ILE A 11 5.31 -0.44 -9.72
N LYS A 12 4.47 0.48 -9.27
CA LYS A 12 4.47 1.88 -9.69
C LYS A 12 4.55 2.74 -8.44
N GLU A 13 5.45 3.70 -8.42
CA GLU A 13 5.62 4.61 -7.30
C GLU A 13 5.66 6.07 -7.75
N ASN A 14 5.21 6.94 -6.86
CA ASN A 14 5.52 8.36 -6.86
C ASN A 14 5.80 8.79 -5.42
N GLN A 15 6.03 10.08 -5.19
CA GLN A 15 6.40 10.59 -3.86
C GLN A 15 5.46 10.14 -2.73
N GLN A 16 4.16 9.98 -2.97
CA GLN A 16 3.18 9.73 -1.89
C GLN A 16 2.50 8.37 -1.99
N ARG A 17 2.64 7.69 -3.13
CA ARG A 17 1.84 6.52 -3.48
C ARG A 17 2.71 5.42 -4.04
N ILE A 18 2.47 4.22 -3.55
CA ILE A 18 3.03 2.97 -4.07
C ILE A 18 1.87 2.08 -4.49
N THR A 19 1.92 1.55 -5.70
CA THR A 19 0.95 0.58 -6.23
C THR A 19 1.69 -0.68 -6.62
N ALA A 20 1.40 -1.77 -5.90
CA ALA A 20 1.92 -3.11 -6.16
C ALA A 20 0.84 -3.97 -6.82
N SER A 21 1.07 -4.38 -8.06
CA SER A 21 0.17 -5.29 -8.79
C SER A 21 0.62 -6.73 -8.60
N GLY A 22 -0.19 -7.51 -7.91
CA GLY A 22 -0.04 -8.96 -7.78
C GLY A 22 -0.84 -9.73 -8.83
N GLU A 23 -0.80 -11.06 -8.74
CA GLU A 23 -1.50 -11.98 -9.65
C GLU A 23 -3.03 -11.93 -9.51
N HIS A 24 -3.54 -11.43 -8.40
CA HIS A 24 -4.97 -11.51 -8.06
C HIS A 24 -5.57 -10.16 -7.69
N ALA A 25 -4.75 -9.24 -7.20
CA ALA A 25 -5.18 -7.95 -6.72
C ALA A 25 -4.07 -6.91 -6.86
N ASP A 26 -4.47 -5.64 -6.88
CA ASP A 26 -3.58 -4.50 -6.72
C ASP A 26 -3.63 -4.02 -5.27
N LEU A 27 -2.47 -3.72 -4.71
CA LEU A 27 -2.31 -3.12 -3.39
C LEU A 27 -1.78 -1.70 -3.55
N GLN A 28 -2.55 -0.73 -3.05
CA GLN A 28 -2.19 0.67 -3.08
C GLN A 28 -1.93 1.16 -1.67
N LEU A 29 -0.76 1.76 -1.46
CA LEU A 29 -0.35 2.41 -0.22
C LEU A 29 -0.19 3.91 -0.51
N VAL A 30 -0.87 4.75 0.27
CA VAL A 30 -0.90 6.20 0.08
C VAL A 30 -0.60 6.90 1.40
N ARG A 31 0.43 7.74 1.43
CA ARG A 31 0.75 8.58 2.60
C ARG A 31 -0.33 9.64 2.78
N TYR A 32 -0.91 9.70 3.98
CA TYR A 32 -1.84 10.76 4.37
C TYR A 32 -1.21 11.74 5.36
N SER A 33 -0.29 11.28 6.19
CA SER A 33 0.51 12.11 7.09
C SER A 33 1.79 11.36 7.48
N ASP A 34 2.56 11.91 8.43
CA ASP A 34 3.75 11.26 8.95
C ASP A 34 3.46 9.93 9.65
N TYR A 35 2.25 9.78 10.20
CA TYR A 35 1.81 8.61 10.96
C TYR A 35 0.73 7.79 10.27
N VAL A 36 0.09 8.34 9.23
CA VAL A 36 -1.08 7.72 8.59
C VAL A 36 -0.74 7.27 7.18
N LEU A 37 -0.88 5.96 6.97
CA LEU A 37 -0.77 5.30 5.66
C LEU A 37 -2.12 4.66 5.33
N ARG A 38 -2.74 5.09 4.23
CA ARG A 38 -3.93 4.44 3.71
C ARG A 38 -3.52 3.24 2.86
N VAL A 39 -4.09 2.08 3.16
CA VAL A 39 -3.88 0.84 2.41
C VAL A 39 -5.19 0.42 1.75
N THR A 40 -5.16 0.14 0.46
CA THR A 40 -6.30 -0.33 -0.31
C THR A 40 -5.89 -1.55 -1.13
N ALA A 41 -6.54 -2.69 -0.91
CA ALA A 41 -6.40 -3.88 -1.75
C ALA A 41 -7.62 -4.02 -2.65
N ARG A 42 -7.42 -4.12 -3.97
CA ARG A 42 -8.49 -4.25 -4.96
C ARG A 42 -8.26 -5.48 -5.84
N GLN A 43 -9.23 -6.40 -5.83
CA GLN A 43 -9.19 -7.58 -6.69
C GLN A 43 -9.36 -7.17 -8.16
N GLN A 44 -8.44 -7.62 -9.03
CA GLN A 44 -8.40 -7.19 -10.44
C GLN A 44 -9.64 -7.64 -11.25
N ARG A 45 -10.31 -8.72 -10.81
CA ARG A 45 -11.50 -9.26 -11.50
C ARG A 45 -12.79 -8.49 -11.21
N VAL A 46 -12.79 -7.52 -10.29
CA VAL A 46 -13.98 -6.77 -9.91
C VAL A 46 -13.94 -5.39 -10.57
N GLN A 47 -14.56 -5.26 -11.75
CA GLN A 47 -14.60 -3.99 -12.49
C GLN A 47 -15.47 -2.92 -11.82
N ASN A 48 -16.52 -3.32 -11.09
CA ASN A 48 -17.45 -2.41 -10.41
C ASN A 48 -17.61 -2.78 -8.92
N PRO A 49 -16.65 -2.42 -8.05
CA PRO A 49 -16.78 -2.69 -6.63
C PRO A 49 -17.86 -1.77 -6.04
N THR A 50 -19.05 -2.30 -5.75
CA THR A 50 -20.07 -1.62 -4.95
C THR A 50 -19.61 -1.59 -3.49
N SER A 51 -19.04 -0.46 -3.07
CA SER A 51 -18.73 -0.23 -1.66
C SER A 51 -19.96 0.26 -0.93
N LYS A 52 -20.32 -0.37 0.19
CA LYS A 52 -21.31 0.16 1.14
C LYS A 52 -20.72 1.22 2.07
N ALA A 53 -19.42 1.51 1.97
CA ALA A 53 -18.76 2.49 2.82
C ALA A 53 -19.25 3.91 2.47
N ASN A 54 -19.48 4.72 3.50
CA ASN A 54 -19.83 6.12 3.32
C ASN A 54 -18.65 6.85 2.62
N PRO A 55 -18.86 7.43 1.42
CA PRO A 55 -17.79 8.12 0.69
C PRO A 55 -17.26 9.36 1.42
N TYR A 56 -18.00 9.89 2.40
CA TYR A 56 -17.63 11.07 3.19
C TYR A 56 -16.99 10.75 4.55
N ALA A 57 -16.78 9.47 4.88
CA ALA A 57 -16.16 9.09 6.15
C ALA A 57 -14.70 9.57 6.28
N VAL A 58 -14.01 9.80 5.15
CA VAL A 58 -12.66 10.36 5.11
C VAL A 58 -12.75 11.80 4.63
N ILE A 59 -12.58 12.75 5.55
CA ILE A 59 -12.64 14.20 5.27
C ILE A 59 -11.26 14.83 5.06
N GLN A 60 -10.19 14.11 5.42
CA GLN A 60 -8.82 14.58 5.28
C GLN A 60 -8.25 14.19 3.90
N SER A 61 -7.61 15.13 3.23
CA SER A 61 -6.88 14.90 1.98
C SER A 61 -5.45 14.41 2.23
N GLU A 62 -4.83 13.84 1.19
CA GLU A 62 -3.42 13.44 1.20
C GLU A 62 -2.53 14.66 1.51
N ASP A 63 -1.66 14.58 2.52
CA ASP A 63 -0.68 15.61 2.82
C ASP A 63 0.47 15.57 1.81
N ASN A 64 0.58 16.64 1.01
CA ASN A 64 1.52 16.68 -0.10
C ASN A 64 2.98 16.99 0.28
N ARG A 65 3.26 17.23 1.57
CA ARG A 65 4.55 17.76 2.03
C ARG A 65 5.60 16.70 2.35
N GLY A 66 5.24 15.42 2.39
CA GLY A 66 6.16 14.33 2.68
C GLY A 66 6.19 13.28 1.57
N ALA A 67 7.22 12.43 1.61
CA ALA A 67 7.41 11.35 0.66
C ALA A 67 7.52 9.98 1.34
N LEU A 68 7.17 8.92 0.61
CA LEU A 68 7.52 7.55 0.92
C LEU A 68 8.85 7.22 0.28
N SER A 69 9.75 6.57 1.02
CA SER A 69 10.88 5.85 0.42
C SER A 69 10.48 4.41 0.14
N PHE A 70 11.04 3.85 -0.93
CA PHE A 70 10.80 2.47 -1.35
C PHE A 70 12.13 1.81 -1.73
N GLU A 71 12.41 0.67 -1.13
CA GLU A 71 13.64 -0.08 -1.38
C GLU A 71 13.34 -1.58 -1.42
N LYS A 72 13.97 -2.31 -2.34
CA LYS A 72 13.90 -3.78 -2.36
C LYS A 72 15.00 -4.36 -1.47
N GLN A 73 14.63 -5.18 -0.49
CA GLN A 73 15.55 -5.85 0.44
C GLN A 73 15.32 -7.36 0.41
N GLY A 74 16.09 -8.07 -0.42
CA GLY A 74 15.96 -9.52 -0.58
C GLY A 74 14.56 -9.94 -1.06
N ASN A 75 13.81 -10.60 -0.18
CA ASN A 75 12.48 -11.16 -0.44
C ASN A 75 11.31 -10.23 -0.06
N HIS A 76 11.59 -8.99 0.35
CA HIS A 76 10.57 -8.00 0.67
C HIS A 76 10.93 -6.62 0.12
N TYR A 77 9.94 -5.74 0.11
CA TYR A 77 10.12 -4.31 -0.11
C TYR A 77 9.99 -3.58 1.23
N GLN A 78 10.91 -2.66 1.51
CA GLN A 78 10.84 -1.75 2.63
C GLN A 78 10.27 -0.41 2.15
N ILE A 79 9.19 0.01 2.78
CA ILE A 79 8.49 1.29 2.55
C ILE A 79 8.65 2.12 3.81
N SER A 80 9.25 3.29 3.75
CA SER A 80 9.39 4.15 4.94
C SER A 80 8.67 5.49 4.74
N GLY A 81 7.85 5.85 5.72
CA GLY A 81 7.40 7.22 5.93
C GLY A 81 8.30 7.91 6.96
N MET A 82 7.88 9.08 7.44
CA MET A 82 8.66 9.82 8.45
C MET A 82 8.63 9.15 9.83
N LYS A 83 7.52 8.52 10.21
CA LYS A 83 7.31 7.92 11.54
C LYS A 83 6.90 6.46 11.54
N PHE A 84 6.90 5.84 10.37
CA PHE A 84 6.59 4.42 10.22
C PHE A 84 7.44 3.77 9.16
N ARG A 85 7.57 2.45 9.28
CA ARG A 85 8.12 1.58 8.25
C ARG A 85 7.17 0.41 8.03
N VAL A 86 7.01 0.05 6.76
CA VAL A 86 6.21 -1.09 6.31
C VAL A 86 7.09 -2.02 5.51
N GLN A 87 7.11 -3.30 5.85
CA GLN A 87 7.71 -4.34 5.03
C GLN A 87 6.62 -5.06 4.24
N MET A 88 6.81 -5.21 2.93
CA MET A 88 5.89 -5.88 2.02
C MET A 88 6.55 -7.13 1.41
N GLU A 89 6.05 -8.32 1.69
CA GLU A 89 6.56 -9.56 1.10
C GLU A 89 6.28 -9.63 -0.42
N ILE A 90 7.30 -10.02 -1.19
CA ILE A 90 7.20 -10.09 -2.66
C ILE A 90 6.21 -11.18 -3.12
N ASP A 91 6.13 -12.29 -2.38
CA ASP A 91 5.42 -13.49 -2.82
C ASP A 91 3.89 -13.41 -2.66
N ASN A 92 3.41 -12.50 -1.80
CA ASN A 92 1.99 -12.46 -1.45
C ASN A 92 1.45 -11.05 -1.09
N GLY A 93 2.32 -10.03 -1.01
CA GLY A 93 1.95 -8.66 -0.62
C GLY A 93 1.58 -8.48 0.85
N ARG A 94 1.98 -9.39 1.75
CA ARG A 94 1.77 -9.26 3.20
C ARG A 94 2.51 -8.02 3.72
N LEU A 95 1.80 -7.19 4.46
CA LEU A 95 2.35 -5.98 5.09
C LEU A 95 2.62 -6.21 6.57
N THR A 96 3.83 -5.87 7.01
CA THR A 96 4.22 -5.79 8.42
C THR A 96 4.54 -4.33 8.76
N PHE A 97 3.91 -3.79 9.80
CA PHE A 97 4.04 -2.39 10.19
C PHE A 97 4.92 -2.26 11.44
N SER A 98 5.72 -1.21 11.48
CA SER A 98 6.58 -0.84 12.61
C SER A 98 6.66 0.67 12.75
N THR A 99 6.77 1.17 13.98
CA THR A 99 7.02 2.59 14.27
C THR A 99 8.52 2.88 14.17
N LEU A 100 8.85 4.11 13.76
CA LEU A 100 10.21 4.64 13.87
C LEU A 100 10.21 5.57 15.08
N ASP A 101 10.87 5.13 16.16
CA ASP A 101 11.04 5.93 17.39
C ASP A 101 11.70 7.29 17.08
#